data_AF-A0A7K7QN30-F1
#
_entry.id   AF-A0A7K7QN30-F1
#
_cell.length_a   1.000
_cell.length_b   1.000
_cell.length_c   1.000
_cell.angle_alpha   90.00
_cell.angle_beta   90.00
_cell.angle_gamma   90.00
#
_symmetry.space_group_name_H-M   'P 1'
#
loop_
_entity.id
_entity.type
_entity.pdbx_description
1 polymer ?
#
loop_
_entity_poly.entity_id
_entity_poly.type
_entity_poly.pdbx_seq_one_letter_code
_entity_poly.pdbx_strand_id
1 'polypeptide(L)'
;FHLAGIHLAPKEKLEIPVLFMPEEMKIYKAVVVIHVMRENGENWPYEVTAGSNRDLNSNVTVAENGETQGILWIYPINGTPEAPQQKSVVIRCRARQRLEQRVELMLIGVMPDATALPDAGNSATVDLDESPNTPEVSDGSSATLEFLYELQYQSDEIRSQLESLVGMQLVEKEWDTESRIVTLIFNVVFVPNKPMRNEATVIIQCTAGGLWKFPLVFIAMEPEVDDVINIEAVGLNKESIVGFKLTSQTR
;
A
#
# COMPACT_ATOMS: atom_id res chain seq x y z
N PHE A 1 -7.17 -0.73 -31.81
CA PHE A 1 -6.85 -2.16 -31.55
C PHE A 1 -6.88 -2.88 -32.88
N HIS A 2 -5.79 -3.56 -33.26
CA HIS A 2 -5.64 -4.13 -34.60
C HIS A 2 -6.72 -5.18 -34.89
N LEU A 3 -7.59 -4.86 -35.85
CA LEU A 3 -8.66 -5.70 -36.39
C LEU A 3 -8.16 -6.67 -37.49
N ALA A 4 -6.84 -6.75 -37.70
CA ALA A 4 -6.22 -7.63 -38.68
C ALA A 4 -5.27 -8.60 -37.97
N GLY A 5 -5.31 -9.87 -38.35
CA GLY A 5 -4.37 -10.88 -37.85
C GLY A 5 -2.92 -10.49 -38.13
N ILE A 6 -2.03 -10.83 -37.20
CA ILE A 6 -0.60 -10.55 -37.32
C ILE A 6 0.07 -11.79 -37.90
N HIS A 7 0.65 -11.66 -39.10
CA HIS A 7 1.45 -12.72 -39.69
C HIS A 7 2.74 -12.89 -38.89
N LEU A 8 3.07 -14.12 -38.50
CA LEU A 8 4.29 -14.45 -37.77
C LEU A 8 5.12 -15.46 -38.57
N ALA A 9 6.34 -15.07 -38.91
CA ALA A 9 7.32 -15.96 -39.51
C ALA A 9 7.86 -16.95 -38.47
N PRO A 10 8.47 -18.08 -38.90
CA PRO A 10 9.08 -19.03 -37.99
C PRO A 10 10.11 -18.36 -37.06
N LYS A 11 9.96 -18.58 -35.75
CA LYS A 11 10.81 -18.01 -34.67
C LYS A 11 10.71 -16.49 -34.50
N GLU A 12 9.76 -15.84 -35.17
CA GLU A 12 9.46 -14.44 -34.94
C GLU A 12 8.86 -14.26 -33.53
N LYS A 13 9.12 -13.10 -32.93
CA LYS A 13 8.59 -12.73 -31.62
C LYS A 13 7.44 -11.75 -31.79
N LEU A 14 6.34 -12.01 -31.12
CA LEU A 14 5.21 -11.09 -31.04
C LEU A 14 5.29 -10.29 -29.73
N GLU A 15 5.30 -8.97 -29.83
CA GLU A 15 5.20 -8.07 -28.69
C GLU A 15 3.77 -7.52 -28.58
N ILE A 16 3.13 -7.71 -27.43
CA ILE A 16 1.76 -7.24 -27.16
C ILE A 16 1.83 -6.16 -26.07
N PRO A 17 1.74 -4.86 -26.41
CA PRO A 17 1.73 -3.80 -25.42
C PRO A 17 0.42 -3.83 -24.62
N VAL A 18 0.55 -3.76 -23.29
CA VAL A 18 -0.60 -3.66 -22.37
C VAL A 18 -0.54 -2.29 -21.71
N LEU A 19 -1.60 -1.50 -21.86
CA LEU A 19 -1.76 -0.21 -21.19
C LEU A 19 -2.87 -0.32 -20.15
N PHE A 20 -2.57 0.09 -18.92
CA PHE A 20 -3.52 0.07 -17.81
C PHE A 20 -3.72 1.50 -17.31
N MET A 21 -4.93 2.03 -17.52
CA MET A 21 -5.35 3.38 -17.11
C MET A 21 -6.70 3.27 -16.40
N PRO A 22 -6.71 2.83 -15.14
CA PRO A 22 -7.94 2.64 -14.38
C PRO A 22 -8.57 3.99 -14.01
N GLU A 23 -9.90 4.09 -14.17
CA GLU A 23 -10.68 5.25 -13.71
C GLU A 23 -11.08 5.13 -12.23
N GLU A 24 -11.21 3.90 -11.75
CA GLU A 24 -11.62 3.57 -10.37
C GLU A 24 -10.55 2.75 -9.64
N MET A 25 -10.46 2.93 -8.32
CA MET A 25 -9.50 2.24 -7.45
C MET A 25 -9.97 0.83 -7.03
N LYS A 26 -10.24 -0.02 -8.03
CA LYS A 26 -10.62 -1.44 -7.86
C LYS A 26 -9.75 -2.40 -8.65
N ILE A 27 -9.73 -3.68 -8.30
CA ILE A 27 -9.05 -4.72 -9.09
C ILE A 27 -9.75 -4.90 -10.44
N TYR A 28 -8.96 -4.88 -11.52
CA TYR A 28 -9.41 -5.22 -12.87
C TYR A 28 -8.89 -6.60 -13.25
N LYS A 29 -9.79 -7.46 -13.72
CA LYS A 29 -9.43 -8.78 -14.26
C LYS A 29 -9.64 -8.79 -15.75
N ALA A 30 -8.62 -9.18 -16.50
CA ALA A 30 -8.67 -9.34 -17.94
C ALA A 30 -7.94 -10.62 -18.35
N VAL A 31 -8.17 -11.05 -19.58
CA VAL A 31 -7.45 -12.18 -20.17
C VAL A 31 -6.98 -11.78 -21.57
N VAL A 32 -5.72 -12.03 -21.87
CA VAL A 32 -5.18 -11.93 -23.23
C VAL A 32 -5.29 -13.30 -23.86
N VAL A 33 -6.06 -13.38 -24.93
CA VAL A 33 -6.29 -14.61 -25.69
C VAL A 33 -5.52 -14.50 -27.00
N ILE A 34 -4.51 -15.34 -27.15
CA ILE A 34 -3.72 -15.45 -28.38
C ILE A 34 -4.15 -16.71 -29.10
N HIS A 35 -4.73 -16.54 -30.28
CA HIS A 35 -5.09 -17.64 -31.16
C HIS A 35 -4.21 -17.60 -32.40
N VAL A 36 -3.45 -18.68 -32.63
CA VAL A 36 -2.59 -18.84 -33.80
C VAL A 36 -3.17 -19.93 -34.70
N MET A 37 -3.38 -19.55 -35.96
CA MET A 37 -3.86 -20.42 -37.03
C MET A 37 -2.89 -20.34 -38.21
N ARG A 38 -2.94 -21.32 -39.11
CA ARG A 38 -2.21 -21.20 -40.39
C ARG A 38 -2.80 -20.05 -41.19
N GLU A 39 -1.94 -19.31 -41.89
CA GLU A 39 -2.35 -18.18 -42.74
C GLU A 39 -3.37 -18.60 -43.81
N ASN A 40 -3.23 -19.82 -44.34
CA ASN A 40 -4.12 -20.37 -45.35
C ASN A 40 -5.46 -20.90 -44.78
N GLY A 41 -5.67 -20.83 -43.47
CA GLY A 41 -6.87 -21.32 -42.79
C GLY A 41 -7.02 -22.84 -42.74
N GLU A 42 -6.04 -23.59 -43.24
CA GLU A 42 -6.03 -25.05 -43.14
C GLU A 42 -5.61 -25.49 -41.74
N ASN A 43 -5.99 -26.71 -41.38
CA ASN A 43 -5.49 -27.34 -40.16
C ASN A 43 -3.98 -27.61 -40.28
N TRP A 44 -3.30 -27.65 -39.15
CA TRP A 44 -1.93 -28.09 -39.04
C TRP A 44 -1.86 -29.61 -39.23
N PRO A 45 -0.87 -30.12 -39.98
CA PRO A 45 -0.72 -31.55 -40.28
C PRO A 45 -0.23 -32.37 -39.08
N TYR A 46 -0.47 -31.89 -37.85
CA TYR A 46 -0.05 -32.51 -36.61
C TYR A 46 -1.27 -33.11 -35.89
N GLU A 47 -1.24 -34.41 -35.66
CA GLU A 47 -2.24 -35.11 -34.85
C GLU A 47 -1.83 -35.08 -33.38
N VAL A 48 -2.66 -34.47 -32.53
CA VAL A 48 -2.46 -34.50 -31.08
C VAL A 48 -2.80 -35.90 -30.58
N THR A 49 -1.79 -36.73 -30.36
CA THR A 49 -1.99 -38.08 -29.81
C THR A 49 -2.42 -37.97 -28.36
N ALA A 50 -3.49 -38.67 -27.97
CA ALA A 50 -4.15 -38.61 -26.66
C ALA A 50 -3.28 -39.02 -25.43
N GLY A 51 -1.99 -39.31 -25.63
CA GLY A 51 -1.00 -39.62 -24.59
C GLY A 51 0.12 -38.58 -24.43
N SER A 52 0.10 -37.47 -25.18
CA SER A 52 1.06 -36.36 -25.03
C SER A 52 0.75 -35.53 -23.77
N ASN A 53 1.75 -34.77 -23.29
CA ASN A 53 1.68 -33.91 -22.09
C ASN A 53 0.32 -33.20 -21.98
N ARG A 54 -0.38 -33.41 -20.86
CA ARG A 54 -1.74 -32.88 -20.62
C ARG A 54 -1.81 -31.35 -20.79
N ASP A 55 -0.72 -30.65 -20.48
CA ASP A 55 -0.58 -29.20 -20.59
C ASP A 55 -0.47 -28.71 -22.05
N LEU A 56 -0.04 -29.58 -22.98
CA LEU A 56 0.01 -29.25 -24.40
C LEU A 56 -1.36 -29.39 -25.05
N ASN A 57 -2.14 -30.38 -24.61
CA ASN A 57 -3.48 -30.65 -25.15
C ASN A 57 -4.52 -29.61 -24.74
N SER A 58 -4.32 -28.90 -23.61
CA SER A 58 -5.25 -27.84 -23.17
C SER A 58 -5.21 -26.59 -24.04
N ASN A 59 -4.11 -26.39 -24.76
CA ASN A 59 -3.83 -25.16 -25.51
C ASN A 59 -3.96 -25.37 -27.03
N VAL A 60 -4.46 -26.51 -27.48
CA VAL A 60 -4.62 -26.83 -28.90
C VAL A 60 -6.10 -27.00 -29.22
N THR A 61 -6.59 -26.26 -30.21
CA THR A 61 -7.94 -26.44 -30.74
C THR A 61 -7.91 -27.50 -31.82
N VAL A 62 -8.74 -28.54 -31.69
CA VAL A 62 -8.78 -29.70 -32.60
C VAL A 62 -10.08 -29.67 -33.41
N ALA A 63 -9.99 -29.90 -34.71
CA ALA A 63 -11.13 -29.98 -35.61
C ALA A 63 -11.87 -31.34 -35.49
N GLU A 64 -13.09 -31.46 -36.03
CA GLU A 64 -13.90 -32.68 -35.95
C GLU A 64 -13.22 -33.93 -36.56
N ASN A 65 -12.27 -33.72 -37.48
CA ASN A 65 -11.47 -34.77 -38.11
C ASN A 65 -10.22 -35.17 -37.31
N GLY A 66 -9.99 -34.61 -36.14
CA GLY A 66 -8.84 -34.90 -35.26
C GLY A 66 -7.58 -34.09 -35.57
N GLU A 67 -7.61 -33.22 -36.58
CA GLU A 67 -6.46 -32.38 -36.93
C GLU A 67 -6.37 -31.13 -36.04
N THR A 68 -5.16 -30.62 -35.85
CA THR A 68 -4.94 -29.39 -35.08
C THR A 68 -5.40 -28.17 -35.86
N GLN A 69 -6.49 -27.53 -35.45
CA GLN A 69 -7.02 -26.32 -36.08
C GLN A 69 -6.21 -25.05 -35.72
N GLY A 70 -5.65 -25.01 -34.52
CA GLY A 70 -5.00 -23.82 -34.00
C GLY A 70 -4.41 -24.02 -32.60
N ILE A 71 -3.64 -23.03 -32.17
CA ILE A 71 -3.02 -23.00 -30.84
C ILE A 71 -3.56 -21.78 -30.09
N LEU A 72 -4.06 -22.01 -28.89
CA LEU A 72 -4.71 -21.04 -28.02
C LEU A 72 -3.90 -20.88 -26.74
N TRP A 73 -3.45 -19.65 -26.47
CA TRP A 73 -2.89 -19.28 -25.17
C TRP A 73 -3.78 -18.27 -24.49
N ILE A 74 -4.05 -18.49 -23.20
CA ILE A 74 -4.84 -17.59 -22.35
C ILE A 74 -3.93 -17.11 -21.23
N TYR A 75 -3.65 -15.80 -21.21
CA TYR A 75 -2.85 -15.16 -20.20
C TYR A 75 -3.74 -14.28 -19.30
N PRO A 76 -4.01 -14.70 -18.05
CA PRO A 76 -4.76 -13.87 -17.12
C PRO A 76 -3.93 -12.65 -16.69
N ILE A 77 -4.57 -11.49 -16.67
CA ILE A 77 -3.99 -10.21 -16.25
C ILE A 77 -4.84 -9.66 -15.10
N ASN A 78 -4.18 -9.37 -13.98
CA ASN A 78 -4.80 -8.67 -12.85
C ASN A 78 -4.18 -7.27 -12.75
N GLY A 79 -4.99 -6.24 -12.98
CA GLY A 79 -4.60 -4.85 -12.82
C GLY A 79 -4.96 -4.34 -11.43
N THR A 80 -3.95 -3.97 -10.64
CA THR A 80 -4.12 -3.30 -9.34
C THR A 80 -3.82 -1.82 -9.52
N PRO A 81 -4.81 -0.92 -9.36
CA PRO A 81 -4.62 0.51 -9.54
C PRO A 81 -3.77 1.08 -8.39
N GLU A 82 -2.73 1.83 -8.76
CA GLU A 82 -1.92 2.61 -7.82
C GLU A 82 -2.23 4.09 -8.00
N ALA A 83 -2.48 4.78 -6.89
CA ALA A 83 -2.70 6.21 -6.88
C ALA A 83 -1.45 6.97 -7.34
N PRO A 84 -1.63 8.14 -8.00
CA PRO A 84 -0.51 9.03 -8.30
C PRO A 84 0.28 9.38 -7.04
N GLN A 85 1.54 9.79 -7.23
CA GLN A 85 2.42 10.16 -6.13
C GLN A 85 1.78 11.22 -5.24
N GLN A 86 1.65 10.90 -3.95
CA GLN A 86 1.08 11.79 -2.95
C GLN A 86 2.14 12.79 -2.45
N LYS A 87 1.68 13.93 -1.95
CA LYS A 87 2.56 14.91 -1.30
C LYS A 87 3.08 14.35 0.02
N SER A 88 4.32 14.66 0.35
CA SER A 88 4.92 14.23 1.61
C SER A 88 4.32 14.98 2.80
N VAL A 89 4.00 14.25 3.86
CA VAL A 89 3.60 14.83 5.16
C VAL A 89 4.83 14.96 6.04
N VAL A 90 5.06 16.14 6.61
CA VAL A 90 6.24 16.41 7.45
C VAL A 90 5.84 16.40 8.93
N ILE A 91 6.48 15.54 9.70
CA ILE A 91 6.30 15.37 11.14
C ILE A 91 7.60 15.82 11.81
N ARG A 92 7.54 16.92 12.56
CA ARG A 92 8.74 17.59 13.09
C ARG A 92 8.65 17.90 14.57
N CYS A 93 9.70 17.58 15.31
CA CYS A 93 9.88 18.00 16.69
C CYS A 93 11.38 18.15 17.03
N ARG A 94 11.71 18.49 18.28
CA ARG A 94 13.09 18.45 18.78
C ARG A 94 13.41 17.05 19.28
N ALA A 95 14.68 16.66 19.25
CA ALA A 95 15.12 15.46 19.95
C ALA A 95 14.77 15.55 21.45
N ARG A 96 14.46 14.39 22.05
CA ARG A 96 14.01 14.19 23.44
C ARG A 96 12.62 14.73 23.75
N GLN A 97 11.87 15.18 22.74
CA GLN A 97 10.47 15.58 22.89
C GLN A 97 9.54 14.50 22.33
N ARG A 98 8.31 14.47 22.85
CA ARG A 98 7.22 13.65 22.32
C ARG A 98 6.27 14.54 21.53
N LEU A 99 6.05 14.19 20.27
CA LEU A 99 5.04 14.79 19.42
C LEU A 99 3.90 13.79 19.22
N GLU A 100 2.66 14.26 19.38
CA GLU A 100 1.46 13.55 18.94
C GLU A 100 0.71 14.47 17.98
N GLN A 101 0.42 13.96 16.78
CA GLN A 101 -0.20 14.75 15.72
C GLN A 101 -1.21 13.90 14.94
N ARG A 102 -2.38 14.49 14.66
CA ARG A 102 -3.33 13.92 13.71
C ARG A 102 -2.85 14.16 12.28
N VAL A 103 -2.80 13.09 11.49
CA VAL A 103 -2.43 13.10 10.07
C VAL A 103 -3.61 12.58 9.26
N GLU A 104 -4.11 13.41 8.36
CA GLU A 104 -5.23 13.09 7.47
C GLU A 104 -4.69 12.63 6.11
N LEU A 105 -5.06 11.42 5.71
CA LEU A 105 -4.67 10.83 4.42
C LEU A 105 -5.91 10.65 3.55
N MET A 106 -5.94 11.36 2.42
CA MET A 106 -7.10 11.39 1.51
C MET A 106 -6.96 10.34 0.40
N LEU A 107 -7.84 9.36 0.39
CA LEU A 107 -7.92 8.30 -0.60
C LEU A 107 -8.91 8.70 -1.70
N ILE A 108 -8.38 9.21 -2.82
CA ILE A 108 -9.18 9.64 -3.96
C ILE A 108 -9.53 8.43 -4.83
N GLY A 109 -10.77 8.37 -5.32
CA GLY A 109 -11.22 7.37 -6.30
C GLY A 109 -11.77 6.09 -5.67
N VAL A 110 -12.08 6.11 -4.38
CA VAL A 110 -12.77 5.02 -3.69
C VAL A 110 -14.26 5.11 -3.99
N MET A 111 -14.84 4.06 -4.57
CA MET A 111 -16.27 3.94 -4.78
C MET A 111 -16.82 2.91 -3.79
N PRO A 112 -17.73 3.30 -2.87
CA PRO A 112 -18.54 2.31 -2.17
C PRO A 112 -19.44 1.61 -3.18
N ASP A 113 -19.46 0.28 -3.16
CA ASP A 113 -20.54 -0.45 -3.82
C ASP A 113 -21.86 0.00 -3.18
N ALA A 114 -22.91 0.17 -4.00
CA ALA A 114 -24.17 0.82 -3.64
C ALA A 114 -24.90 0.25 -2.40
N THR A 115 -24.43 -0.88 -1.88
CA THR A 115 -25.00 -1.61 -0.73
C THR A 115 -24.21 -1.42 0.58
N ALA A 116 -23.07 -0.71 0.55
CA ALA A 116 -22.10 -0.66 1.66
C ALA A 116 -22.05 0.68 2.43
N LEU A 117 -23.06 1.53 2.30
CA LEU A 117 -23.11 2.79 3.05
C LEU A 117 -23.61 2.54 4.49
N PRO A 118 -22.82 2.81 5.54
CA PRO A 118 -23.38 3.00 6.88
C PRO A 118 -24.12 4.34 6.91
N ASP A 119 -25.34 4.32 7.46
CA ASP A 119 -26.14 5.53 7.67
C ASP A 119 -25.33 6.59 8.44
N ALA A 120 -25.26 7.79 7.87
CA ALA A 120 -24.82 8.98 8.58
C ALA A 120 -25.86 9.31 9.67
N GLY A 121 -25.62 8.81 10.90
CA GLY A 121 -26.52 8.92 12.04
C GLY A 121 -25.82 9.40 13.32
N ASN A 122 -25.88 10.70 13.52
CA ASN A 122 -25.51 11.56 14.66
C ASN A 122 -25.60 10.94 16.08
N SER A 123 -24.53 11.13 16.89
CA SER A 123 -24.43 11.37 18.36
C SER A 123 -25.49 10.82 19.34
N ALA A 124 -25.05 10.03 20.34
CA ALA A 124 -25.20 10.36 21.77
C ALA A 124 -24.47 9.36 22.71
N THR A 125 -24.06 9.88 23.86
CA THR A 125 -23.28 9.39 25.00
C THR A 125 -23.87 8.25 25.87
N VAL A 126 -22.96 7.41 26.43
CA VAL A 126 -22.92 6.86 27.83
C VAL A 126 -24.01 5.79 28.16
N ASP A 127 -23.77 4.59 28.74
CA ASP A 127 -23.04 4.19 29.96
C ASP A 127 -22.78 2.65 30.02
N LEU A 128 -21.96 2.25 30.99
CA LEU A 128 -21.48 0.91 31.37
C LEU A 128 -22.56 -0.03 31.98
N ASP A 129 -22.67 -1.31 31.55
CA ASP A 129 -22.64 -2.50 32.46
C ASP A 129 -22.78 -3.89 31.77
N GLU A 130 -22.05 -4.85 32.34
CA GLU A 130 -22.16 -6.33 32.42
C GLU A 130 -22.66 -7.27 31.27
N SER A 131 -21.89 -8.36 31.08
CA SER A 131 -22.00 -9.57 30.22
C SER A 131 -23.18 -10.52 30.61
N PRO A 132 -23.45 -11.73 30.01
CA PRO A 132 -22.89 -12.43 28.83
C PRO A 132 -23.90 -13.15 27.85
N ASN A 133 -23.40 -13.46 26.65
CA ASN A 133 -23.74 -14.60 25.74
C ASN A 133 -25.12 -14.71 25.05
N THR A 134 -25.16 -14.47 23.73
CA THR A 134 -25.88 -15.33 22.76
C THR A 134 -25.18 -15.27 21.40
N PRO A 135 -24.94 -16.39 20.69
CA PRO A 135 -24.35 -16.36 19.34
C PRO A 135 -25.47 -16.20 18.32
N GLU A 136 -25.65 -14.99 17.80
CA GLU A 136 -26.54 -14.75 16.67
C GLU A 136 -25.76 -14.90 15.36
N VAL A 137 -26.15 -15.93 14.61
CA VAL A 137 -25.79 -16.15 13.21
C VAL A 137 -26.32 -14.97 12.41
N SER A 138 -25.42 -14.16 11.83
CA SER A 138 -25.79 -13.13 10.85
C SER A 138 -25.31 -13.57 9.47
N ASP A 139 -26.22 -14.17 8.71
CA ASP A 139 -26.15 -14.26 7.25
C ASP A 139 -26.33 -12.86 6.65
N GLY A 140 -25.51 -12.54 5.64
CA GLY A 140 -25.64 -11.33 4.82
C GLY A 140 -24.46 -10.38 4.92
N SER A 141 -23.26 -10.83 4.54
CA SER A 141 -22.08 -9.98 4.39
C SER A 141 -22.30 -8.98 3.24
N SER A 142 -22.83 -7.80 3.58
CA SER A 142 -22.59 -6.61 2.77
C SER A 142 -21.11 -6.26 2.94
N ALA A 143 -20.33 -6.35 1.87
CA ALA A 143 -18.88 -6.18 1.92
C ALA A 143 -18.54 -4.73 2.28
N THR A 144 -18.41 -4.46 3.58
CA THR A 144 -17.88 -3.18 4.08
C THR A 144 -16.46 -3.02 3.55
N LEU A 145 -16.17 -1.87 2.94
CA LEU A 145 -14.81 -1.57 2.45
C LEU A 145 -13.84 -1.45 3.64
N GLU A 146 -12.99 -2.46 3.78
CA GLU A 146 -11.88 -2.48 4.73
C GLU A 146 -10.60 -1.92 4.09
N PHE A 147 -9.78 -1.29 4.94
CA PHE A 147 -8.51 -0.69 4.58
C PHE A 147 -7.39 -1.32 5.41
N LEU A 148 -6.40 -1.87 4.73
CA LEU A 148 -5.17 -2.36 5.32
C LEU A 148 -4.12 -1.25 5.20
N TYR A 149 -3.33 -1.05 6.25
CA TYR A 149 -2.26 -0.06 6.24
C TYR A 149 -0.98 -0.63 6.82
N GLU A 150 0.16 -0.24 6.23
CA GLU A 150 1.48 -0.63 6.66
C GLU A 150 2.44 0.56 6.55
N LEU A 151 3.31 0.74 7.55
CA LEU A 151 4.41 1.70 7.46
C LEU A 151 5.65 1.00 6.89
N GLN A 152 6.00 1.32 5.64
CA GLN A 152 7.17 0.77 4.96
C GLN A 152 8.37 1.73 5.06
N TYR A 153 9.55 1.14 5.20
CA TYR A 153 10.82 1.86 5.34
C TYR A 153 11.68 1.65 4.10
N GLN A 154 12.50 2.65 3.76
CA GLN A 154 13.38 2.58 2.58
C GLN A 154 14.53 1.56 2.77
N SER A 155 14.92 1.28 4.01
CA SER A 155 15.96 0.30 4.35
C SER A 155 15.80 -0.23 5.78
N ASP A 156 16.49 -1.33 6.10
CA ASP A 156 16.51 -1.92 7.43
C ASP A 156 17.18 -1.00 8.47
N GLU A 157 18.14 -0.16 8.05
CA GLU A 157 18.76 0.85 8.90
C GLU A 157 17.75 1.93 9.30
N ILE A 158 16.95 2.43 8.35
CA ILE A 158 15.90 3.42 8.62
C ILE A 158 14.81 2.80 9.49
N ARG A 159 14.42 1.56 9.21
CA ARG A 159 13.49 0.79 10.06
C ARG A 159 13.98 0.72 11.50
N SER A 160 15.22 0.27 11.71
CA SER A 160 15.81 0.15 13.06
C SER A 160 15.83 1.49 13.81
N GLN A 161 15.95 2.61 13.08
CA GLN A 161 15.92 3.94 13.67
C GLN A 161 14.51 4.46 13.95
N LEU A 162 13.50 4.14 13.14
CA LEU A 162 12.15 4.70 13.27
C LEU A 162 11.15 3.80 14.01
N GLU A 163 11.29 2.48 13.92
CA GLU A 163 10.29 1.50 14.38
C GLU A 163 9.97 1.63 15.87
N SER A 164 10.95 1.99 16.70
CA SER A 164 10.75 2.23 18.14
C SER A 164 10.39 3.69 18.49
N LEU A 165 10.53 4.62 17.55
CA LEU A 165 10.34 6.06 17.77
C LEU A 165 9.01 6.55 17.21
N VAL A 166 8.39 5.79 16.31
CA VAL A 166 7.13 6.14 15.63
C VAL A 166 6.03 5.16 15.99
N GLY A 167 4.93 5.66 16.52
CA GLY A 167 3.66 4.94 16.63
C GLY A 167 2.64 5.53 15.68
N MET A 168 1.84 4.70 15.02
CA MET A 168 0.78 5.15 14.12
C MET A 168 -0.47 4.30 14.32
N GLN A 169 -1.60 4.95 14.54
CA GLN A 169 -2.87 4.30 14.78
C GLN A 169 -3.99 5.01 14.02
N LEU A 170 -4.84 4.26 13.32
CA LEU A 170 -6.06 4.79 12.73
C LEU A 170 -7.04 5.16 13.84
N VAL A 171 -7.48 6.42 13.86
CA VAL A 171 -8.41 6.96 14.86
C VAL A 171 -9.81 7.06 14.30
N GLU A 172 -9.91 7.56 13.07
CA GLU A 172 -11.18 7.96 12.48
C GLU A 172 -11.15 7.78 10.96
N LYS A 173 -12.33 7.56 10.40
CA LYS A 173 -12.55 7.31 8.98
C LYS A 173 -13.77 8.12 8.55
N GLU A 174 -13.55 9.04 7.63
CA GLU A 174 -14.59 9.89 7.08
C GLU A 174 -14.81 9.55 5.60
N TRP A 175 -16.08 9.60 5.18
CA TRP A 175 -16.47 9.33 3.81
C TRP A 175 -17.15 10.56 3.22
N ASP A 176 -16.59 11.06 2.13
CA ASP A 176 -17.25 12.02 1.27
C ASP A 176 -17.78 11.29 0.03
N THR A 177 -19.08 10.98 0.04
CA THR A 177 -19.77 10.32 -1.09
C THR A 177 -19.89 11.20 -2.33
N GLU A 178 -19.91 12.53 -2.17
CA GLU A 178 -20.03 13.45 -3.29
C GLU A 178 -18.68 13.55 -4.02
N SER A 179 -17.60 13.69 -3.28
CA SER A 179 -16.24 13.81 -3.83
C SER A 179 -15.57 12.47 -4.13
N ARG A 180 -16.14 11.33 -3.68
CA ARG A 180 -15.54 9.98 -3.77
C ARG A 180 -14.17 9.90 -3.10
N ILE A 181 -14.07 10.53 -1.93
CA ILE A 181 -12.86 10.61 -1.12
C ILE A 181 -13.12 9.95 0.22
N VAL A 182 -12.19 9.09 0.64
CA VAL A 182 -12.14 8.58 2.01
C VAL A 182 -10.98 9.22 2.73
N THR A 183 -11.24 9.85 3.87
CA THR A 183 -10.20 10.43 4.70
C THR A 183 -9.92 9.48 5.86
N LEU A 184 -8.69 8.96 5.92
CA LEU A 184 -8.21 8.18 7.06
C LEU A 184 -7.41 9.11 7.98
N ILE A 185 -7.87 9.24 9.23
CA ILE A 185 -7.25 10.10 10.23
C ILE A 185 -6.41 9.23 11.17
N PHE A 186 -5.10 9.38 11.08
CA PHE A 186 -4.15 8.66 11.94
C PHE A 186 -3.69 9.56 13.08
N ASN A 187 -3.59 9.00 14.29
CA ASN A 187 -2.75 9.58 15.34
C ASN A 187 -1.33 9.06 15.14
N VAL A 188 -0.40 9.98 14.89
CA VAL A 188 1.02 9.67 14.77
C VAL A 188 1.75 10.20 15.99
N VAL A 189 2.43 9.31 16.67
CA VAL A 189 3.29 9.56 17.82
C VAL A 189 4.73 9.50 17.34
N PHE A 190 5.53 10.53 17.64
CA PHE A 190 6.95 10.57 17.30
C PHE A 190 7.78 11.00 18.52
N VAL A 191 8.71 10.14 18.96
CA VAL A 191 9.52 10.34 20.19
C VAL A 191 11.01 10.15 19.89
N PRO A 192 11.65 11.04 19.11
CA PRO A 192 13.05 10.89 18.77
C PRO A 192 13.98 11.15 19.94
N ASN A 193 15.02 10.33 20.11
CA ASN A 193 16.04 10.54 21.16
C ASN A 193 17.26 11.34 20.69
N LYS A 194 17.48 11.39 19.37
CA LYS A 194 18.61 12.07 18.72
C LYS A 194 18.11 12.87 17.52
N PRO A 195 18.83 13.93 17.11
CA PRO A 195 18.54 14.60 15.85
C PRO A 195 18.61 13.61 14.68
N MET A 196 17.61 13.65 13.81
CA MET A 196 17.48 12.70 12.68
C MET A 196 16.56 13.27 11.60
N ARG A 197 16.76 12.82 10.37
CA ARG A 197 15.84 13.06 9.25
C ARG A 197 15.69 11.76 8.46
N ASN A 198 14.56 11.09 8.62
CA ASN A 198 14.26 9.83 7.95
C ASN A 198 12.90 9.89 7.26
N GLU A 199 12.74 9.04 6.24
CA GLU A 199 11.53 8.95 5.45
C GLU A 199 10.97 7.53 5.52
N ALA A 200 9.65 7.44 5.67
CA ALA A 200 8.90 6.19 5.59
C ALA A 200 7.66 6.43 4.72
N THR A 201 7.03 5.37 4.23
CA THR A 201 5.83 5.48 3.38
C THR A 201 4.69 4.70 4.02
N VAL A 202 3.55 5.35 4.23
CA VAL A 202 2.32 4.64 4.60
C VAL A 202 1.73 4.08 3.32
N ILE A 203 1.65 2.77 3.26
CA ILE A 203 0.96 2.04 2.20
C ILE A 203 -0.44 1.75 2.70
N ILE A 204 -1.44 2.16 1.93
CA ILE A 204 -2.85 1.89 2.21
C ILE A 204 -3.39 1.07 1.06
N GLN A 205 -3.95 -0.09 1.38
CA GLN A 205 -4.60 -0.96 0.43
C GLN A 205 -6.07 -1.12 0.80
N CYS A 206 -6.96 -0.90 -0.15
CA CYS A 206 -8.37 -1.19 0.01
C CYS A 206 -8.65 -2.63 -0.42
N THR A 207 -9.59 -3.30 0.26
CA THR A 207 -10.11 -4.63 -0.15
C THR A 207 -10.68 -4.65 -1.57
N ALA A 208 -11.19 -3.52 -2.06
CA ALA A 208 -11.62 -3.37 -3.46
C ALA A 208 -10.45 -3.43 -4.46
N GLY A 209 -9.22 -3.13 -4.04
CA GLY A 209 -8.03 -3.25 -4.88
C GLY A 209 -7.12 -2.03 -4.97
N GLY A 210 -7.59 -0.84 -4.60
CA GLY A 210 -6.78 0.37 -4.68
C GLY A 210 -5.55 0.36 -3.79
N LEU A 211 -4.45 0.94 -4.28
CA LEU A 211 -3.20 1.14 -3.54
C LEU A 211 -2.85 2.62 -3.49
N TRP A 212 -2.65 3.17 -2.29
CA TRP A 212 -2.18 4.54 -2.08
C TRP A 212 -0.88 4.52 -1.29
N LYS A 213 0.05 5.41 -1.66
CA LYS A 213 1.36 5.54 -1.01
C LYS A 213 1.55 6.97 -0.55
N PHE A 214 1.67 7.17 0.77
CA PHE A 214 1.85 8.49 1.38
C PHE A 214 3.24 8.59 2.01
N PRO A 215 4.15 9.40 1.45
CA PRO A 215 5.46 9.62 2.06
C PRO A 215 5.32 10.43 3.35
N LEU A 216 5.91 9.94 4.44
CA LEU A 216 6.06 10.63 5.72
C LEU A 216 7.53 10.98 5.94
N VAL A 217 7.80 12.24 6.27
CA VAL A 217 9.14 12.74 6.59
C VAL A 217 9.21 13.05 8.08
N PHE A 218 10.02 12.30 8.81
CA PHE A 218 10.24 12.48 10.24
C PHE A 218 11.51 13.29 10.48
N ILE A 219 11.37 14.43 11.16
CA ILE A 219 12.47 15.37 11.42
C ILE A 219 12.58 15.62 12.93
N ALA A 220 13.71 15.22 13.53
CA ALA A 220 14.09 15.61 14.87
C ALA A 220 15.23 16.63 14.79
N MET A 221 14.97 17.83 15.29
CA MET A 221 15.97 18.90 15.40
C MET A 221 16.83 18.72 16.65
N GLU A 222 17.84 19.58 16.82
CA GLU A 222 18.64 19.63 18.05
C GLU A 222 17.74 19.74 19.30
N PRO A 223 18.08 19.03 20.38
CA PRO A 223 17.36 19.14 21.64
C PRO A 223 17.51 20.55 22.21
N GLU A 224 16.60 20.91 23.11
CA GLU A 224 16.75 22.12 23.90
C GLU A 224 17.96 21.98 24.83
N VAL A 225 18.67 23.08 25.07
CA VAL A 225 19.81 23.09 26.00
C VAL A 225 19.24 22.95 27.40
N ASP A 226 19.48 21.80 28.04
CA ASP A 226 18.94 21.50 29.37
C ASP A 226 19.41 22.53 30.42
N ASP A 227 20.71 22.81 30.46
CA ASP A 227 21.34 23.81 31.34
C ASP A 227 22.59 24.41 30.70
N VAL A 228 22.92 25.66 31.04
CA VAL A 228 24.15 26.32 30.61
C VAL A 228 25.17 26.29 31.75
N ILE A 229 26.30 25.60 31.51
CA ILE A 229 27.43 25.62 32.44
C ILE A 229 28.35 26.78 32.07
N ASN A 230 28.36 27.82 32.91
CA ASN A 230 29.31 28.92 32.79
C ASN A 230 30.61 28.55 33.50
N ILE A 231 31.73 28.51 32.76
CA ILE A 231 33.07 28.32 33.31
C ILE A 231 33.83 29.64 33.21
N GLU A 232 34.14 30.22 34.36
CA GLU A 232 34.86 31.48 34.45
C GLU A 232 36.38 31.24 34.59
N ALA A 233 37.17 32.03 33.87
CA ALA A 233 38.63 32.01 33.99
C ALA A 233 39.09 32.93 35.12
N VAL A 234 40.10 32.49 35.89
CA VAL A 234 40.65 33.27 37.02
C VAL A 234 41.66 34.34 36.55
N GLY A 235 42.09 34.31 35.29
CA GLY A 235 42.97 35.31 34.67
C GLY A 235 43.87 34.75 33.57
N LEU A 236 44.58 35.63 32.84
CA LEU A 236 45.54 35.24 31.80
C LEU A 236 46.71 34.44 32.41
N ASN A 237 47.10 33.33 31.77
CA ASN A 237 48.17 32.42 32.22
C ASN A 237 48.00 31.81 33.62
N LYS A 238 46.76 31.71 34.12
CA LYS A 238 46.44 31.00 35.36
C LYS A 238 45.57 29.79 35.07
N GLU A 239 45.90 28.66 35.70
CA GLU A 239 45.11 27.44 35.60
C GLU A 239 43.80 27.60 36.40
N SER A 240 42.68 27.24 35.78
CA SER A 240 41.36 27.14 36.41
C SER A 240 40.87 25.72 36.25
N ILE A 241 40.57 25.04 37.35
CA ILE A 241 40.10 23.65 37.35
C ILE A 241 38.68 23.65 37.93
N VAL A 242 37.72 23.18 37.13
CA VAL A 242 36.34 22.96 37.58
C VAL A 242 36.06 21.46 37.52
N GLY A 243 35.70 20.88 38.67
CA GLY A 243 35.34 19.48 38.79
C GLY A 243 33.82 19.30 38.75
N PHE A 244 33.33 18.45 37.86
CA PHE A 244 31.92 18.08 37.80
C PHE A 244 31.72 16.69 38.40
N LYS A 245 30.74 16.55 39.30
CA LYS A 245 30.29 15.26 39.80
C LYS A 245 28.91 14.97 39.23
N LEU A 246 28.86 14.04 38.28
CA LEU A 246 27.61 13.57 37.71
C LEU A 246 27.09 12.41 38.56
N THR A 247 25.83 12.49 39.01
CA THR A 247 25.15 11.39 39.69
C THR A 247 23.89 11.02 38.93
N SER A 248 23.82 9.81 38.41
CA SER A 248 22.58 9.25 37.85
C SER A 248 21.69 8.77 38.98
N GLN A 249 20.45 9.25 39.06
CA GLN A 249 19.40 8.62 39.85
C GLN A 249 18.44 7.93 38.88
N THR A 250 18.56 6.62 38.75
CA THR A 250 17.56 5.79 38.09
C THR A 250 16.32 5.75 39.00
N ARG A 251 15.18 6.22 38.49
CA ARG A 251 13.87 6.08 39.14
C ARG A 251 13.09 4.95 38.47
#